data_AF-A0A6J4Q1E6-F1
#
_entry.id   AF-A0A6J4Q1E6-F1
#
_cell.length_a   1.000
_cell.length_b   1.000
_cell.length_c   1.000
_cell.angle_alpha   90.00
_cell.angle_beta   90.00
_cell.angle_gamma   90.00
#
_symmetry.space_group_name_H-M   'P 1'
#
loop_
_entity.id
_entity.type
_entity.pdbx_description
1 polymer ?
#
loop_
_entity_poly.entity_id
_entity_poly.type
_entity_poly.pdbx_seq_one_letter_code
_entity_poly.pdbx_strand_id
1 'polypeptide(L)' 'MTPLAAAALIVTMVVAALTVHIKNGFFAQTGGYEFNLALIGMALTLLLAWAGAFSLDAALGAPTLESTLAILL' A
#
# COMPACT_ATOMS: atom_id res chain seq x y z
N MET A 1 1.94 0.24 10.16
CA MET A 1 0.81 1.03 9.62
C MET A 1 0.60 0.89 8.09
N THR A 2 1.52 0.22 7.38
CA THR A 2 1.49 0.04 5.92
C THR A 2 0.31 -0.77 5.31
N PRO A 3 -0.28 -1.81 5.94
CA PRO A 3 -1.38 -2.56 5.31
C PRO A 3 -2.64 -1.73 5.10
N LEU A 4 -2.97 -0.89 6.08
CA LEU A 4 -4.17 -0.05 6.05
C LEU A 4 -4.06 1.00 4.93
N ALA A 5 -2.85 1.56 4.75
CA ALA A 5 -2.55 2.48 3.67
C ALA A 5 -2.61 1.81 2.29
N ALA A 6 -2.07 0.59 2.16
CA ALA A 6 -2.14 -0.18 0.92
C ALA A 6 -3.59 -0.54 0.55
N ALA A 7 -4.39 -0.97 1.51
CA ALA A 7 -5.82 -1.24 1.30
C ALA A 7 -6.58 0.02 0.84
N ALA A 8 -6.35 1.17 1.49
CA ALA A 8 -6.93 2.45 1.08
C ALA A 8 -6.50 2.87 -0.33
N LEU A 9 -5.24 2.62 -0.71
CA LEU A 9 -4.73 2.85 -2.06
C LEU A 9 -5.42 1.98 -3.10
N ILE A 10 -5.59 0.68 -2.83
CA ILE A 10 -6.27 -0.23 -3.76
C ILE A 10 -7.70 0.26 -4.00
N VAL A 11 -8.44 0.60 -2.94
CA VAL A 11 -9.83 1.08 -3.06
C VAL A 11 -9.91 2.36 -3.88
N THR A 12 -9.04 3.33 -3.62
CA THR A 12 -9.03 4.60 -4.36
C THR A 12 -8.69 4.41 -5.84
N MET A 13 -7.73 3.54 -6.17
CA MET A 13 -7.38 3.25 -7.56
C MET A 13 -8.50 2.51 -8.31
N VAL A 14 -9.24 1.61 -7.65
CA VAL A 14 -10.42 0.96 -8.24
C VAL A 14 -11.51 1.98 -8.56
N VAL A 15 -11.81 2.89 -7.62
CA VAL A 15 -12.79 3.96 -7.82
C VAL A 15 -12.34 4.88 -8.96
N ALA A 16 -11.07 5.28 -9.01
CA ALA A 16 -10.52 6.15 -10.06
C ALA A 16 -10.55 5.50 -11.46
N ALA A 17 -10.30 4.19 -11.54
CA ALA A 17 -10.42 3.43 -12.78
C ALA A 17 -11.87 3.43 -13.30
N LEU A 18 -12.85 3.15 -12.43
CA LEU A 18 -14.26 3.04 -12.79
C LEU A 18 -14.91 4.39 -13.10
N THR A 19 -14.52 5.45 -12.41
CA THR A 19 -15.18 6.77 -12.51
C THR A 19 -14.63 7.62 -13.63
N VAL A 20 -13.31 7.66 -13.82
CA VAL A 20 -12.66 8.63 -14.71
C VAL A 20 -12.11 8.00 -15.98
N HIS A 21 -11.63 6.74 -15.89
CA HIS A 21 -10.85 6.13 -16.97
C HIS A 21 -11.64 5.06 -17.76
N ILE A 22 -12.78 4.59 -17.26
CA ILE A 22 -13.58 3.56 -17.93
C ILE A 22 -14.08 4.01 -19.32
N LYS A 23 -14.27 5.33 -19.51
CA LYS A 23 -14.71 5.93 -20.77
C LYS A 23 -13.58 6.12 -21.80
N ASN A 24 -12.33 6.16 -21.35
CA ASN A 24 -11.15 6.48 -22.17
C ASN A 24 -10.45 5.23 -22.74
N GLY A 25 -11.02 4.04 -22.51
CA GLY A 25 -10.48 2.76 -22.99
C GLY A 25 -9.41 2.15 -22.09
N PHE A 26 -8.73 1.12 -22.60
CA PHE A 26 -7.73 0.37 -21.82
C PHE A 26 -6.40 1.12 -21.70
N PHE A 27 -5.85 1.62 -22.83
CA PHE A 27 -4.49 2.14 -22.89
C PHE A 27 -4.29 3.43 -22.10
N ALA A 28 -3.22 3.49 -21.31
CA ALA A 28 -2.87 4.70 -20.55
C ALA A 28 -2.53 5.91 -21.44
N GLN A 29 -2.09 5.68 -22.68
CA GLN A 29 -1.76 6.74 -23.65
C GLN A 29 -2.96 7.62 -24.02
N THR A 30 -4.19 7.08 -23.95
CA THR A 30 -5.42 7.83 -24.21
C THR A 30 -6.13 8.26 -22.91
N GLY A 31 -5.46 8.14 -21.76
CA GLY A 31 -6.07 8.38 -20.45
C GLY A 31 -6.96 7.22 -19.99
N GLY A 32 -6.66 5.98 -20.42
CA GLY A 32 -7.33 4.74 -20.01
C GLY A 32 -6.85 4.20 -18.66
N TYR A 33 -7.44 3.07 -18.22
CA TYR A 33 -7.29 2.59 -16.83
C TYR A 33 -6.12 1.63 -16.59
N GLU A 34 -5.29 1.32 -17.59
CA GLU A 34 -4.11 0.46 -17.50
C GLU A 34 -3.16 0.84 -16.36
N PHE A 35 -2.87 2.14 -16.18
CA PHE A 35 -1.98 2.60 -15.11
C PHE A 35 -2.59 2.36 -13.71
N ASN A 36 -3.91 2.54 -13.57
CA ASN A 36 -4.61 2.24 -12.32
C ASN A 36 -4.53 0.74 -11.98
N LEU A 37 -4.67 -0.14 -12.98
CA LEU A 37 -4.47 -1.59 -12.82
C LEU A 37 -3.05 -1.94 -12.38
N ALA A 38 -2.04 -1.32 -12.98
CA ALA A 38 -0.64 -1.52 -12.59
C ALA A 38 -0.40 -1.09 -11.13
N LEU A 39 -0.95 0.06 -10.73
CA LEU A 39 -0.90 0.54 -9.34
C LEU A 39 -1.61 -0.41 -8.37
N ILE A 40 -2.78 -0.94 -8.73
CA ILE A 40 -3.48 -1.95 -7.93
C ILE A 40 -2.64 -3.22 -7.80
N GLY A 41 -2.00 -3.68 -8.88
CA GLY A 41 -1.10 -4.83 -8.86
C GLY A 41 0.08 -4.63 -7.91
N MET A 42 0.74 -3.47 -7.95
CA MET A 42 1.83 -3.12 -7.03
C MET A 42 1.34 -2.94 -5.59
N ALA A 43 0.16 -2.36 -5.39
CA ALA A 43 -0.41 -2.23 -4.05
C ALA A 43 -0.81 -3.58 -3.47
N LEU A 44 -1.26 -4.53 -4.31
CA LEU A 44 -1.52 -5.92 -3.92
C LEU A 44 -0.23 -6.65 -3.55
N THR A 45 0.88 -6.43 -4.27
CA THR A 45 2.16 -7.01 -3.83
C THR A 45 2.60 -6.46 -2.49
N LEU A 46 2.38 -5.18 -2.20
CA LEU A 46 2.64 -4.58 -0.88
C LEU A 46 1.69 -5.10 0.21
N LEU A 47 0.43 -5.36 -0.14
CA LEU A 47 -0.57 -5.92 0.77
C LEU A 47 -0.28 -7.40 1.09
N LEU A 48 0.15 -8.18 0.09
CA LEU A 48 0.45 -9.62 0.22
C LEU A 48 1.86 -9.89 0.76
N ALA A 49 2.85 -9.08 0.37
CA ALA A 49 4.21 -9.12 0.93
C ALA A 49 4.30 -8.43 2.29
N TRP A 50 3.16 -8.26 2.98
CA TRP A 50 3.02 -7.60 4.26
C TRP A 50 4.20 -7.86 5.18
N ALA A 51 4.90 -6.79 5.57
CA ALA A 51 5.99 -6.76 6.53
C ALA A 51 6.77 -8.09 6.67
N GLY A 52 7.31 -8.60 5.56
CA GLY A 52 8.50 -9.45 5.66
C GLY A 52 9.57 -8.71 6.48
N ALA A 53 10.53 -9.43 7.04
CA ALA A 53 11.60 -8.99 7.97
C ALA A 53 12.39 -7.69 7.61
N PHE A 54 12.05 -7.01 6.51
CA PHE A 54 12.57 -5.75 6.00
C PHE A 54 11.63 -4.54 6.21
N SER A 55 10.64 -4.62 7.11
CA SER A 55 9.91 -3.41 7.53
C SER A 55 10.87 -2.41 8.19
N LEU A 56 10.82 -1.14 7.80
CA LEU A 56 11.60 -0.08 8.46
C LEU A 56 11.27 0.02 9.96
N ASP A 57 10.05 -0.33 10.39
CA ASP A 57 9.68 -0.42 11.82
C ASP A 57 10.43 -1.55 12.55
N ALA A 58 10.78 -2.64 11.85
CA ALA A 58 11.57 -3.73 12.40
C ALA A 58 13.07 -3.38 12.41
N ALA A 59 13.54 -2.61 11.42
CA ALA A 59 14.93 -2.14 11.36
C ALA A 59 15.22 -0.96 12.30
N LEU A 60 14.24 -0.09 12.55
CA LEU A 60 14.36 1.10 13.40
C LEU A 60 14.05 0.83 14.87
N GLY A 61 13.75 -0.42 15.25
CA GLY A 61 13.58 -0.81 16.65
C GLY A 61 12.60 0.09 17.38
N ALA A 62 11.35 0.16 16.90
CA ALA A 62 10.29 0.80 17.67
C ALA A 62 10.33 0.22 19.10
N PRO A 63 10.42 1.04 20.16
CA PRO A 63 10.69 0.57 21.51
C PRO A 63 9.62 -0.43 21.91
N THR A 64 10.00 -1.71 21.92
CA THR A 64 9.17 -2.77 22.44
C THR A 64 8.97 -2.48 23.92
N LEU A 65 7.74 -2.67 24.42
CA LEU A 65 7.32 -2.29 25.79
C LEU A 65 8.28 -2.80 26.89
N GLU A 66 9.04 -3.87 26.63
CA GLU A 66 10.12 -4.37 27.48
C GLU A 66 11.24 -3.36 27.75
N SER A 67 11.61 -2.50 26.80
CA SER A 67 12.64 -1.47 27.00
C SER A 67 12.14 -0.31 27.87
N THR A 68 10.84 -0.02 27.87
CA THR A 68 10.24 0.99 28.77
C THR A 68 10.14 0.45 30.20
N LEU A 69 9.81 -0.83 30.38
CA LEU A 69 9.78 -1.45 31.70
C LEU A 69 11.18 -1.61 32.31
N ALA A 70 12.20 -1.91 31.49
CA ALA A 70 13.58 -2.06 31.95
C ALA A 70 14.29 -0.75 32.35
N ILE A 71 13.75 0.42 31.98
CA ILE A 71 14.28 1.73 32.39
C ILE A 71 13.58 2.24 33.68
N LEU A 72 12.45 1.64 34.05
CA LEU A 72 11.66 1.97 35.24
C LEU A 72 11.95 1.07 36.46
N LEU A 73 12.81 0.05 36.32
CA LEU A 73 13.31 -0.82 37.39
C LEU A 73 14.83 -0.63 37.55
#